data_AF-A0A7K1CBT8-F1
#
_entry.id   AF-A0A7K1CBT8-F1
#
_cell.length_a   1.000
_cell.length_b   1.000
_cell.length_c   1.000
_cell.angle_alpha   90.00
_cell.angle_beta   90.00
_cell.angle_gamma   90.00
#
_symmetry.space_group_name_H-M   'P 1'
#
loop_
_entity.id
_entity.type
_entity.pdbx_description
1 polymer ?
#
loop_
_entity_poly.entity_id
_entity_poly.type
_entity_poly.pdbx_seq_one_letter_code
_entity_poly.pdbx_strand_id
1 'polypeptide(L)'
;MSQSQDDYSSGEKTNFADLELDPQPTELTQLVSQTEAVPVSPNIFEEAEPASMLTADRLLKDEARPLVLPETFWRRLVYKATFGKLNPGDNKKVKARRSLDARIMADLRGETKFVPILTRKGGVGKTTITTLIGMAMSLVREDRVLAIDANPDRGTLAERVEQKSDRTVRDVVRRAGGINSFTVFSEFVSRDRTRLDVLASDTDPMLSEAFNEGDYNVVADIATRYYSVCLTDCGTGIVHSVMRAILMRANGLVVVSGGSIDEAKLASETLTWLESNGFGELVKNSVVALNTATYGTQLVKLDEIENHFKTRVRAVVRIPYDPMLAAGAAVQFDKLHPATKQAARDLAALVVDGLVA
;
A
#
# COMPACT_ATOMS: atom_id res chain seq x y z
N MET A 1 59.37 -1.71 -40.59
CA MET A 1 58.67 -2.34 -39.46
C MET A 1 57.28 -2.75 -39.97
N SER A 2 57.18 -4.00 -40.38
CA SER A 2 55.99 -4.70 -40.90
C SER A 2 56.27 -6.20 -40.77
N GLN A 3 55.22 -7.03 -40.73
CA GLN A 3 55.14 -8.49 -40.49
C GLN A 3 54.83 -8.84 -39.01
N SER A 4 54.02 -9.85 -38.68
CA SER A 4 53.34 -10.90 -39.45
C SER A 4 52.24 -11.54 -38.59
N GLN A 5 51.20 -12.08 -39.25
CA GLN A 5 50.31 -13.13 -38.74
C GLN A 5 51.10 -14.43 -38.60
N ASP A 6 50.86 -15.21 -37.54
CA ASP A 6 51.28 -16.61 -37.46
C ASP A 6 50.09 -17.53 -37.16
N ASP A 7 50.02 -18.54 -38.02
CA ASP A 7 49.21 -19.75 -38.00
C ASP A 7 49.46 -20.62 -36.76
N TYR A 8 48.45 -21.40 -36.37
CA TYR A 8 48.67 -22.72 -35.78
C TYR A 8 47.76 -23.75 -36.45
N SER A 9 48.41 -24.74 -37.07
CA SER A 9 47.85 -25.84 -37.86
C SER A 9 48.14 -27.20 -37.20
N SER A 10 47.09 -28.02 -37.13
CA SER A 10 47.00 -29.48 -37.34
C SER A 10 47.79 -30.53 -36.52
N GLY A 11 47.03 -31.56 -36.11
CA GLY A 11 47.39 -32.97 -35.92
C GLY A 11 46.12 -33.65 -35.37
N GLU A 12 45.43 -34.58 -36.03
CA GLU A 12 45.92 -35.86 -36.57
C GLU A 12 44.88 -36.42 -37.57
N LYS A 13 45.35 -37.02 -38.67
CA LYS A 13 44.52 -37.76 -39.63
C LYS A 13 44.72 -39.25 -39.36
N THR A 14 43.64 -40.01 -39.19
CA THR A 14 43.65 -41.46 -39.43
C THR A 14 42.56 -41.83 -40.43
N ASN A 15 43.01 -42.61 -41.40
CA ASN A 15 42.41 -42.93 -42.69
C ASN A 15 41.57 -44.21 -42.54
N PHE A 16 40.26 -44.16 -42.85
CA PHE A 16 39.35 -45.31 -42.81
C PHE A 16 39.15 -45.90 -44.22
N ALA A 17 40.24 -46.21 -44.90
CA ALA A 17 40.22 -47.04 -46.09
C ALA A 17 41.12 -48.24 -45.78
N ASP A 18 40.47 -49.33 -45.34
CA ASP A 18 40.86 -50.73 -45.55
C ASP A 18 40.22 -51.58 -44.45
N LEU A 19 39.20 -52.36 -44.82
CA LEU A 19 38.90 -53.73 -44.35
C LEU A 19 37.43 -54.04 -44.64
N GLU A 20 37.16 -54.38 -45.91
CA GLU A 20 36.01 -55.22 -46.27
C GLU A 20 36.13 -56.57 -45.56
N LEU A 21 35.00 -57.12 -45.10
CA LEU A 21 34.62 -58.53 -45.18
C LEU A 21 33.28 -58.73 -44.44
N ASP A 22 32.20 -58.93 -45.20
CA ASP A 22 30.91 -59.43 -44.71
C ASP A 22 31.08 -60.75 -43.94
N PRO A 23 30.21 -61.00 -42.94
CA PRO A 23 29.47 -62.24 -43.01
C PRO A 23 27.98 -62.12 -42.71
N GLN A 24 27.25 -62.94 -43.47
CA GLN A 24 25.83 -63.27 -43.44
C GLN A 24 25.29 -63.69 -42.06
N PRO A 25 23.96 -63.57 -41.83
CA PRO A 25 23.34 -63.71 -40.51
C PRO A 25 22.94 -65.16 -40.22
N THR A 26 23.62 -65.83 -39.29
CA THR A 26 23.07 -67.03 -38.64
C THR A 26 23.85 -67.40 -37.38
N GLU A 27 23.14 -67.97 -36.40
CA GLU A 27 23.65 -68.58 -35.16
C GLU A 27 23.88 -67.67 -33.94
N LEU A 28 22.79 -67.10 -33.44
CA LEU A 28 22.54 -67.06 -31.99
C LEU A 28 21.16 -67.67 -31.72
N THR A 29 21.04 -68.96 -32.02
CA THR A 29 19.92 -69.79 -31.58
C THR A 29 20.36 -70.52 -30.32
N GLN A 30 19.59 -70.30 -29.25
CA GLN A 30 19.50 -71.06 -28.00
C GLN A 30 20.62 -70.86 -26.98
N LEU A 31 20.35 -69.95 -26.03
CA LEU A 31 20.48 -70.23 -24.60
C LEU A 31 19.60 -69.21 -23.82
N VAL A 32 18.77 -69.73 -22.91
CA VAL A 32 17.98 -69.02 -21.88
C VAL A 32 16.74 -68.28 -22.43
N SER A 33 15.52 -68.83 -22.49
CA SER A 33 14.75 -69.52 -21.44
C SER A 33 14.85 -68.88 -20.06
N GLN A 34 14.33 -67.66 -19.95
CA GLN A 34 13.47 -67.15 -18.85
C GLN A 34 13.56 -65.62 -18.83
N THR A 35 12.65 -64.97 -19.55
CA THR A 35 12.24 -63.60 -19.25
C THR A 35 10.80 -63.48 -19.71
N GLU A 36 9.91 -63.14 -18.80
CA GLU A 36 8.49 -62.90 -19.10
C GLU A 36 8.38 -61.91 -20.25
N ALA A 37 7.65 -62.28 -21.30
CA ALA A 37 7.27 -61.35 -22.34
C ALA A 37 6.34 -60.32 -21.71
N VAL A 38 6.85 -59.12 -21.43
CA VAL A 38 5.99 -57.96 -21.21
C VAL A 38 5.27 -57.71 -22.54
N PRO A 39 3.93 -57.78 -22.61
CA PRO A 39 3.23 -57.41 -23.83
C PRO A 39 3.45 -55.91 -24.05
N VAL A 40 4.34 -55.56 -24.98
CA VAL A 40 4.44 -54.19 -25.48
C VAL A 40 3.23 -53.98 -26.37
N SER A 41 2.19 -53.35 -25.82
CA SER A 41 1.04 -52.89 -26.59
C SER A 41 1.51 -52.02 -27.76
N PRO A 42 1.02 -52.20 -29.00
CA PRO A 42 1.51 -51.49 -30.18
C PRO A 42 1.12 -50.00 -30.25
N ASN A 43 0.58 -49.41 -29.19
CA ASN A 43 0.16 -48.01 -29.12
C ASN A 43 1.16 -47.14 -28.34
N ILE A 44 2.40 -47.04 -28.82
CA ILE A 44 3.42 -46.14 -28.23
C ILE A 44 3.38 -44.71 -28.82
N PHE A 45 2.45 -44.46 -29.75
CA PHE A 45 2.17 -43.14 -30.31
C PHE A 45 0.68 -42.80 -30.18
N GLU A 46 0.11 -42.98 -28.98
CA GLU A 46 -1.12 -42.25 -28.64
C GLU A 46 -0.83 -40.76 -28.71
N GLU A 47 -1.58 -40.08 -29.58
CA GLU A 47 -1.65 -38.65 -29.89
C GLU A 47 -0.72 -37.74 -29.09
N ALA A 48 0.21 -37.07 -29.78
CA ALA A 48 0.99 -35.97 -29.20
C ALA A 48 0.02 -34.97 -28.53
N GLU A 49 0.14 -34.83 -27.20
CA GLU A 49 -0.75 -33.94 -26.45
C GLU A 49 -0.65 -32.53 -27.06
N PRO A 50 -1.79 -31.90 -27.43
CA PRO A 50 -1.76 -30.57 -28.01
C PRO A 50 -1.18 -29.59 -26.99
N ALA A 51 -0.43 -28.58 -27.45
CA ALA A 51 0.23 -27.59 -26.58
C ALA A 51 -0.75 -26.86 -25.62
N SER A 52 -2.06 -26.89 -25.91
CA SER A 52 -3.13 -26.43 -25.01
C SER A 52 -3.24 -27.22 -23.70
N MET A 53 -2.63 -28.41 -23.60
CA MET A 53 -2.56 -29.23 -22.40
C MET A 53 -1.42 -28.84 -21.45
N LEU A 54 -0.49 -27.98 -21.90
CA LEU A 54 0.55 -27.34 -21.08
C LEU A 54 -0.03 -26.12 -20.36
N THR A 55 -1.06 -26.32 -19.54
CA THR A 55 -1.59 -25.25 -18.69
C THR A 55 -0.72 -25.10 -17.45
N ALA A 56 -0.52 -23.84 -17.01
CA ALA A 56 0.21 -23.54 -15.77
C ALA A 56 -0.37 -24.34 -14.58
N ASP A 57 -1.69 -24.52 -14.54
CA ASP A 57 -2.39 -25.30 -13.50
C ASP A 57 -2.04 -26.79 -13.48
N ARG A 58 -1.62 -27.38 -14.61
CA ARG A 58 -1.20 -28.79 -14.69
C ARG A 58 0.27 -28.95 -14.31
N LEU A 59 1.13 -28.01 -14.69
CA LEU A 59 2.56 -27.99 -14.33
C LEU A 59 2.82 -27.63 -12.86
N LEU A 60 1.91 -26.90 -12.23
CA LEU A 60 2.01 -26.47 -10.82
C LEU A 60 1.33 -27.45 -9.84
N LYS A 61 0.76 -28.56 -10.32
CA LYS A 61 0.02 -29.54 -9.49
C LYS A 61 0.87 -30.63 -8.84
N ASP A 62 2.20 -30.54 -8.91
CA ASP A 62 3.08 -31.33 -8.06
C ASP A 62 3.37 -30.60 -6.75
N GLU A 63 2.73 -31.10 -5.69
CA GLU A 63 2.83 -30.69 -4.30
C GLU A 63 2.46 -29.24 -4.02
N ALA A 64 1.25 -29.03 -3.50
CA ALA A 64 0.82 -27.78 -2.88
C ALA A 64 1.74 -27.43 -1.70
N ARG A 65 2.91 -26.86 -2.01
CA ARG A 65 3.74 -26.16 -1.05
C ARG A 65 2.86 -25.08 -0.44
N PRO A 66 2.77 -24.97 0.89
CA PRO A 66 1.95 -23.95 1.49
C PRO A 66 2.38 -22.59 0.96
N LEU A 67 1.42 -21.84 0.40
CA LEU A 67 1.60 -20.51 -0.22
C LEU A 67 2.22 -19.46 0.73
N VAL A 68 2.41 -19.81 2.01
CA VAL A 68 2.91 -18.94 3.06
C VAL A 68 4.08 -19.61 3.79
N LEU A 69 5.29 -19.11 3.52
CA LEU A 69 6.51 -19.49 4.23
C LEU A 69 6.57 -18.82 5.61
N PRO A 70 6.93 -19.56 6.68
CA PRO A 70 7.06 -18.98 8.02
C PRO A 70 8.17 -17.92 8.08
N GLU A 71 7.86 -16.73 8.59
CA GLU A 71 8.85 -15.64 8.72
C GLU A 71 9.77 -15.78 9.94
N THR A 72 9.35 -16.54 10.96
CA THR A 72 10.11 -16.66 12.23
C THR A 72 11.27 -17.66 12.11
N PHE A 73 12.46 -17.27 12.56
CA PHE A 73 13.71 -18.04 12.44
C PHE A 73 13.57 -19.54 12.78
N TRP A 74 13.06 -19.87 13.98
CA TRP A 74 12.90 -21.27 14.41
C TRP A 74 11.87 -22.05 13.60
N ARG A 75 10.78 -21.43 13.16
CA ARG A 75 9.74 -22.09 12.36
C ARG A 75 10.20 -22.32 10.92
N ARG A 76 11.00 -21.38 10.38
CA ARG A 76 11.70 -21.56 9.11
C ARG A 76 12.73 -22.68 9.21
N LEU A 77 13.40 -22.82 10.34
CA LEU A 77 14.34 -23.92 10.61
C LEU A 77 13.63 -25.27 10.71
N VAL A 78 12.47 -25.35 11.39
CA VAL A 78 11.62 -26.55 11.42
C VAL A 78 11.05 -26.89 10.04
N TYR A 79 10.56 -25.89 9.30
CA TYR A 79 10.07 -26.07 7.93
C TYR A 79 11.18 -26.60 7.00
N LYS A 80 12.40 -26.07 7.12
CA LYS A 80 13.58 -26.58 6.40
C LYS A 80 13.99 -27.99 6.86
N ALA A 81 14.05 -28.23 8.17
CA ALA A 81 14.45 -29.51 8.76
C ALA A 81 13.46 -30.64 8.44
N THR A 82 12.20 -30.30 8.18
CA THR A 82 11.15 -31.26 7.82
C THR A 82 10.93 -31.38 6.31
N PHE A 83 11.84 -30.84 5.49
CA PHE A 83 11.73 -30.82 4.02
C PHE A 83 10.37 -30.29 3.53
N GLY A 84 9.81 -29.31 4.23
CA GLY A 84 8.51 -28.72 3.91
C GLY A 84 7.28 -29.52 4.33
N LYS A 85 7.44 -30.71 4.95
CA LYS A 85 6.33 -31.57 5.39
C LYS A 85 5.58 -31.03 6.61
N LEU A 86 6.22 -30.23 7.46
CA LEU A 86 5.58 -29.57 8.59
C LEU A 86 5.70 -28.05 8.46
N ASN A 87 4.59 -27.40 8.13
CA ASN A 87 4.45 -25.96 8.23
C ASN A 87 3.67 -25.61 9.52
N PRO A 88 4.34 -25.23 10.62
CA PRO A 88 3.66 -24.80 11.84
C PRO A 88 2.86 -23.50 11.65
N GLY A 89 2.92 -22.89 10.47
CA GLY A 89 2.28 -21.64 10.13
C GLY A 89 2.90 -20.45 10.85
N ASP A 90 2.34 -19.28 10.57
CA ASP A 90 2.76 -18.04 11.19
C ASP A 90 2.35 -17.95 12.68
N ASN A 91 3.12 -17.20 13.47
CA ASN A 91 2.76 -16.87 14.85
C ASN A 91 1.47 -16.03 14.87
N LYS A 92 0.66 -16.07 15.94
CA LYS A 92 -0.54 -15.23 16.11
C LYS A 92 -0.26 -13.75 15.79
N LYS A 93 0.90 -13.23 16.20
CA LYS A 93 1.34 -11.87 15.89
C LYS A 93 1.55 -11.63 14.40
N VAL A 94 2.17 -12.57 13.70
CA VAL A 94 2.44 -12.47 12.25
C VAL A 94 1.13 -12.62 11.47
N LYS A 95 0.25 -13.54 11.88
CA LYS A 95 -1.11 -13.66 11.30
C LYS A 95 -1.92 -12.37 11.48
N ALA A 96 -1.93 -11.79 12.67
CA ALA A 96 -2.62 -10.52 12.93
C ALA A 96 -2.06 -9.36 12.10
N ARG A 97 -0.73 -9.30 11.95
CA ARG A 97 -0.06 -8.32 11.08
C ARG A 97 -0.47 -8.50 9.62
N ARG A 98 -0.41 -9.73 9.09
CA ARG A 98 -0.80 -10.04 7.71
C ARG A 98 -2.28 -9.81 7.44
N SER A 99 -3.17 -10.12 8.39
CA SER A 99 -4.59 -9.80 8.23
C SER A 99 -4.84 -8.30 8.20
N LEU A 100 -4.07 -7.52 8.97
CA LEU A 100 -4.15 -6.07 8.94
C LEU A 100 -3.59 -5.50 7.63
N ASP A 101 -2.46 -6.04 7.14
CA ASP A 101 -1.91 -5.67 5.83
C ASP A 101 -2.91 -5.98 4.71
N ALA A 102 -3.54 -7.15 4.72
CA ALA A 102 -4.55 -7.53 3.74
C ALA A 102 -5.76 -6.56 3.73
N ARG A 103 -6.21 -6.09 4.90
CA ARG A 103 -7.26 -5.05 4.98
C ARG A 103 -6.81 -3.74 4.36
N ILE A 104 -5.58 -3.29 4.66
CA ILE A 104 -5.03 -2.05 4.08
C ILE A 104 -4.82 -2.18 2.56
N MET A 105 -4.46 -3.37 2.05
CA MET A 105 -4.28 -3.66 0.62
C MET A 105 -5.60 -3.90 -0.14
N ALA A 106 -6.77 -3.83 0.50
CA ALA A 106 -8.03 -4.16 -0.16
C ALA A 106 -8.21 -3.34 -1.46
N ASP A 107 -8.71 -4.02 -2.49
CA ASP A 107 -8.96 -3.41 -3.80
C ASP A 107 -10.11 -2.39 -3.72
N LEU A 108 -9.87 -1.21 -4.28
CA LEU A 108 -10.80 -0.07 -4.26
C LEU A 108 -11.60 0.05 -5.56
N ARG A 109 -11.69 -1.04 -6.34
CA ARG A 109 -12.51 -1.18 -7.56
C ARG A 109 -12.17 -0.17 -8.66
N GLY A 110 -10.90 0.21 -8.76
CA GLY A 110 -10.38 1.04 -9.85
C GLY A 110 -10.75 2.52 -9.82
N GLU A 111 -11.43 3.01 -8.77
CA GLU A 111 -11.70 4.43 -8.56
C GLU A 111 -10.82 5.01 -7.47
N THR A 112 -10.35 6.23 -7.66
CA THR A 112 -9.66 6.98 -6.60
C THR A 112 -10.62 7.31 -5.48
N LYS A 113 -10.24 6.93 -4.26
CA LYS A 113 -11.01 7.21 -3.05
C LYS A 113 -10.48 8.45 -2.33
N PHE A 114 -11.34 9.42 -2.11
CA PHE A 114 -11.02 10.65 -1.39
C PHE A 114 -11.41 10.52 0.07
N VAL A 115 -10.47 10.81 0.97
CA VAL A 115 -10.66 10.76 2.42
C VAL A 115 -10.22 12.09 3.03
N PRO A 116 -11.14 13.02 3.26
CA PRO A 116 -10.88 14.18 4.12
C PRO A 116 -10.53 13.79 5.55
N ILE A 117 -9.60 14.55 6.12
CA ILE A 117 -9.25 14.53 7.53
C ILE A 117 -9.65 15.88 8.12
N LEU A 118 -10.66 15.87 9.00
CA LEU A 118 -11.27 17.07 9.57
C LEU A 118 -10.90 17.26 11.04
N THR A 119 -10.80 18.53 11.43
CA THR A 119 -10.85 18.95 12.83
C THR A 119 -11.44 20.35 12.93
N ARG A 120 -12.09 20.66 14.05
CA ARG A 120 -12.64 22.00 14.33
C ARG A 120 -11.61 22.95 14.95
N LYS A 121 -10.51 22.43 15.49
CA LYS A 121 -9.52 23.21 16.27
C LYS A 121 -8.10 22.96 15.77
N GLY A 122 -7.32 24.04 15.65
CA GLY A 122 -5.88 23.94 15.43
C GLY A 122 -5.17 23.23 16.59
N GLY A 123 -4.13 22.47 16.27
CA GLY A 123 -3.26 21.84 17.28
C GLY A 123 -3.67 20.45 17.79
N VAL A 124 -4.81 19.91 17.35
CA VAL A 124 -5.25 18.54 17.73
C VAL A 124 -4.44 17.43 17.02
N GLY A 125 -3.57 17.81 16.06
CA GLY A 125 -2.69 16.87 15.35
C GLY A 125 -3.29 16.30 14.07
N LYS A 126 -4.27 16.98 13.45
CA LYS A 126 -4.86 16.60 12.17
C LYS A 126 -3.83 16.24 11.10
N THR A 127 -2.90 17.16 10.82
CA THR A 127 -1.80 16.96 9.84
C THR A 127 -0.91 15.77 10.21
N THR A 128 -0.67 15.55 11.51
CA THR A 128 0.03 14.38 12.02
C THR A 128 -0.74 13.10 11.70
N ILE A 129 -2.05 13.08 11.92
CA ILE A 129 -2.90 11.92 11.61
C ILE A 129 -2.93 11.66 10.09
N THR A 130 -3.09 12.71 9.26
CA THR A 130 -3.03 12.60 7.80
C THR A 130 -1.71 11.95 7.35
N THR A 131 -0.58 12.39 7.91
CA THR A 131 0.75 11.82 7.63
C THR A 131 0.85 10.37 8.08
N LEU A 132 0.39 10.04 9.30
CA LEU A 132 0.45 8.68 9.84
C LEU A 132 -0.38 7.67 9.02
N ILE A 133 -1.60 8.03 8.64
CA ILE A 133 -2.45 7.19 7.80
C ILE A 133 -1.79 7.02 6.43
N GLY A 134 -1.34 8.11 5.82
CA GLY A 134 -0.69 8.08 4.51
C GLY A 134 0.54 7.20 4.48
N MET A 135 1.43 7.32 5.47
CA MET A 135 2.61 6.47 5.61
C MET A 135 2.23 5.01 5.87
N ALA A 136 1.26 4.75 6.75
CA ALA A 136 0.81 3.39 7.05
C ALA A 136 0.19 2.70 5.83
N MET A 137 -0.60 3.42 5.03
CA MET A 137 -1.14 2.92 3.76
C MET A 137 -0.01 2.70 2.74
N SER A 138 0.88 3.68 2.54
CA SER A 138 1.93 3.63 1.51
C SER A 138 2.96 2.53 1.74
N LEU A 139 3.23 2.17 3.00
CA LEU A 139 4.11 1.04 3.33
C LEU A 139 3.56 -0.31 2.90
N VAL A 140 2.24 -0.42 2.79
CA VAL A 140 1.53 -1.69 2.63
C VAL A 140 0.95 -1.81 1.22
N ARG A 141 0.30 -0.76 0.72
CA ARG A 141 -0.30 -0.75 -0.61
C ARG A 141 0.80 -0.71 -1.69
N GLU A 142 0.51 -1.38 -2.80
CA GLU A 142 1.34 -1.34 -4.01
C GLU A 142 0.96 -0.16 -4.91
N ASP A 143 -0.30 0.28 -4.84
CA ASP A 143 -0.77 1.48 -5.52
C ASP A 143 -0.41 2.76 -4.73
N ARG A 144 -0.54 3.91 -5.42
CA ARG A 144 -0.04 5.20 -4.91
C ARG A 144 -1.08 5.88 -4.02
N VAL A 145 -0.59 6.40 -2.90
CA VAL A 145 -1.36 7.25 -1.97
C VAL A 145 -0.84 8.69 -2.05
N LEU A 146 -1.76 9.64 -2.18
CA LEU A 146 -1.48 11.07 -2.18
C LEU A 146 -2.02 11.70 -0.90
N ALA A 147 -1.25 12.57 -0.25
CA ALA A 147 -1.76 13.48 0.76
C ALA A 147 -1.74 14.93 0.21
N ILE A 148 -2.90 15.57 0.21
CA ILE A 148 -3.10 16.93 -0.29
C ILE A 148 -3.27 17.85 0.91
N ASP A 149 -2.44 18.87 1.03
CA ASP A 149 -2.65 19.94 2.00
C ASP A 149 -3.65 20.96 1.44
N ALA A 150 -4.86 20.96 1.99
CA ALA A 150 -5.96 21.84 1.57
C ALA A 150 -6.21 22.95 2.61
N ASN A 151 -5.16 23.40 3.31
CA ASN A 151 -5.25 24.52 4.22
C ASN A 151 -5.12 25.85 3.47
N PRO A 152 -6.13 26.75 3.51
CA PRO A 152 -6.08 28.03 2.82
C PRO A 152 -5.15 29.07 3.47
N ASP A 153 -4.82 28.90 4.76
CA ASP A 153 -4.03 29.89 5.51
C ASP A 153 -2.52 29.57 5.49
N ARG A 154 -2.14 28.45 6.11
CA ARG A 154 -0.77 27.93 6.14
C ARG A 154 -0.78 26.42 6.30
N GLY A 155 -0.44 25.71 5.24
CA GLY A 155 -0.19 24.27 5.29
C GLY A 155 1.02 23.93 6.14
N THR A 156 0.96 22.78 6.81
CA THR A 156 2.07 22.24 7.61
C THR A 156 2.37 20.79 7.24
N LEU A 157 1.66 20.22 6.25
CA LEU A 157 1.82 18.83 5.86
C LEU A 157 3.20 18.57 5.25
N ALA A 158 3.70 19.50 4.45
CA ALA A 158 5.05 19.42 3.88
C ALA A 158 6.14 19.39 4.96
N GLU A 159 5.94 20.07 6.09
CA GLU A 159 6.86 20.08 7.23
C GLU A 159 6.92 18.71 7.95
N ARG A 160 5.91 17.84 7.73
CA ARG A 160 5.83 16.49 8.31
C ARG A 160 6.46 15.40 7.45
N VAL A 161 6.95 15.72 6.27
CA VAL A 161 7.65 14.79 5.38
C VAL A 161 9.00 15.37 4.93
N GLU A 162 9.86 14.53 4.37
CA GLU A 162 11.09 15.01 3.72
C GLU A 162 10.72 15.78 2.45
N GLN A 163 10.76 17.11 2.51
CA GLN A 163 10.42 17.96 1.37
C GLN A 163 11.47 17.82 0.26
N LYS A 164 11.01 17.43 -0.93
CA LYS A 164 11.84 17.25 -2.14
C LYS A 164 11.43 18.15 -3.29
N SER A 165 10.21 18.69 -3.23
CA SER A 165 9.68 19.65 -4.19
C SER A 165 9.28 20.93 -3.47
N ASP A 166 9.54 22.06 -4.11
CA ASP A 166 9.09 23.40 -3.71
C ASP A 166 7.72 23.76 -4.34
N ARG A 167 7.16 22.85 -5.15
CA ARG A 167 5.87 23.03 -5.83
C ARG A 167 4.69 22.90 -4.86
N THR A 168 3.63 23.64 -5.16
CA THR A 168 2.41 23.67 -4.36
C THR A 168 1.19 23.23 -5.18
N VAL A 169 0.06 23.02 -4.49
CA VAL A 169 -1.27 22.83 -5.12
C VAL A 169 -1.55 23.88 -6.20
N ARG A 170 -1.09 25.13 -6.02
CA ARG A 170 -1.32 26.21 -6.98
C ARG A 170 -0.53 26.01 -8.27
N ASP A 171 0.69 25.47 -8.19
CA ASP A 171 1.48 25.15 -9.37
C ASP A 171 0.81 24.07 -10.21
N VAL A 172 0.17 23.08 -9.57
CA VAL A 172 -0.62 22.05 -10.25
C VAL A 172 -1.78 22.70 -11.01
N VAL A 173 -2.53 23.59 -10.36
CA VAL A 173 -3.66 24.30 -11.00
C VAL A 173 -3.19 25.13 -12.19
N ARG A 174 -2.12 25.93 -12.01
CA ARG A 174 -1.55 26.78 -13.07
C ARG A 174 -1.05 25.98 -14.27
N ARG A 175 -0.53 24.76 -14.05
CA ARG A 175 0.02 23.90 -15.10
C ARG A 175 -0.90 22.73 -15.49
N ALA A 176 -2.16 22.73 -15.06
CA ALA A 176 -3.08 21.62 -15.24
C ALA A 176 -3.15 21.11 -16.69
N GLY A 177 -3.20 22.02 -17.66
CA GLY A 177 -3.24 21.68 -19.09
C GLY A 177 -1.98 20.97 -19.63
N GLY A 178 -0.85 21.09 -18.94
CA GLY A 178 0.41 20.41 -19.29
C GLY A 178 0.63 19.07 -18.57
N ILE A 179 -0.19 18.72 -17.58
CA ILE A 179 -0.04 17.49 -16.80
C ILE A 179 -0.74 16.34 -17.53
N ASN A 180 -0.02 15.73 -18.46
CA ASN A 180 -0.49 14.63 -19.32
C ASN A 180 0.04 13.25 -18.94
N SER A 181 0.95 13.18 -17.97
CA SER A 181 1.56 11.93 -17.51
C SER A 181 1.91 12.00 -16.02
N PHE A 182 2.08 10.83 -15.41
CA PHE A 182 2.52 10.74 -14.02
C PHE A 182 3.92 11.32 -13.81
N THR A 183 4.82 11.15 -14.78
CA THR A 183 6.19 11.71 -14.69
C THR A 183 6.13 13.22 -14.47
N VAL A 184 5.30 13.93 -15.24
CA VAL A 184 5.10 15.38 -15.06
C VAL A 184 4.44 15.68 -13.71
N PHE A 185 3.40 14.94 -13.32
CA PHE A 185 2.75 15.17 -12.02
C PHE A 185 3.69 14.93 -10.83
N SER A 186 4.61 13.98 -10.95
CA SER A 186 5.55 13.61 -9.87
C SER A 186 6.54 14.73 -9.52
N GLU A 187 6.72 15.72 -10.39
CA GLU A 187 7.53 16.91 -10.12
C GLU A 187 6.85 17.86 -9.10
N PHE A 188 5.53 17.75 -8.94
CA PHE A 188 4.74 18.61 -8.06
C PHE A 188 4.59 18.06 -6.64
N VAL A 189 4.99 16.80 -6.39
CA VAL A 189 4.82 16.15 -5.10
C VAL A 189 6.17 15.88 -4.44
N SER A 190 6.18 15.91 -3.11
CA SER A 190 7.31 15.42 -2.31
C SER A 190 7.04 13.97 -1.90
N ARG A 191 7.87 13.04 -2.39
CA ARG A 191 7.78 11.62 -2.02
C ARG A 191 8.68 11.27 -0.83
N ASP A 192 8.10 10.78 0.25
CA ASP A 192 8.85 10.32 1.42
C ASP A 192 9.43 8.89 1.26
N ARG A 193 10.09 8.38 2.30
CA ARG A 193 10.69 7.02 2.31
C ARG A 193 9.67 5.87 2.36
N THR A 194 8.46 6.14 2.84
CA THR A 194 7.32 5.21 2.85
C THR A 194 6.61 5.13 1.50
N ARG A 195 6.99 5.98 0.53
CA ARG A 195 6.35 6.19 -0.77
C ARG A 195 5.05 7.00 -0.73
N LEU A 196 4.78 7.69 0.38
CA LEU A 196 3.70 8.67 0.43
C LEU A 196 4.09 9.87 -0.44
N ASP A 197 3.25 10.21 -1.40
CA ASP A 197 3.36 11.46 -2.15
C ASP A 197 2.59 12.56 -1.40
N VAL A 198 3.22 13.72 -1.22
CA VAL A 198 2.62 14.88 -0.55
C VAL A 198 2.59 16.06 -1.51
N LEU A 199 1.40 16.63 -1.71
CA LEU A 199 1.19 17.88 -2.42
C LEU A 199 0.97 18.99 -1.40
N ALA A 200 1.95 19.89 -1.30
CA ALA A 200 1.97 20.98 -0.32
C ALA A 200 1.00 22.10 -0.67
N SER A 201 0.45 22.78 0.35
CA SER A 201 -0.29 24.02 0.12
C SER A 201 0.69 25.15 -0.17
N ASP A 202 0.18 26.24 -0.71
CA ASP A 202 0.95 27.49 -0.69
C ASP A 202 1.08 28.00 0.75
N THR A 203 2.22 28.61 1.06
CA THR A 203 2.53 29.15 2.40
C THR A 203 2.66 30.66 2.39
N ASP A 204 2.53 31.32 1.23
CA ASP A 204 2.65 32.77 1.12
C ASP A 204 1.33 33.47 1.52
N PRO A 205 1.28 34.16 2.69
CA PRO A 205 0.09 34.86 3.15
C PRO A 205 -0.21 36.15 2.37
N MET A 206 0.70 36.60 1.50
CA MET A 206 0.53 37.80 0.67
C MET A 206 -0.22 37.51 -0.64
N LEU A 207 -0.47 36.24 -0.94
CA LEU A 207 -1.27 35.85 -2.10
C LEU A 207 -2.75 36.25 -1.87
N SER A 208 -3.31 37.01 -2.81
CA SER A 208 -4.63 37.63 -2.66
C SER A 208 -5.82 36.67 -2.76
N GLU A 209 -5.61 35.45 -3.26
CA GLU A 209 -6.67 34.44 -3.43
C GLU A 209 -6.39 33.20 -2.61
N ALA A 210 -7.24 32.90 -1.62
CA ALA A 210 -7.19 31.65 -0.89
C ALA A 210 -7.51 30.45 -1.80
N PHE A 211 -6.93 29.29 -1.47
CA PHE A 211 -7.23 28.02 -2.13
C PHE A 211 -8.74 27.72 -2.07
N ASN A 212 -9.37 27.53 -3.23
CA ASN A 212 -10.83 27.50 -3.36
C ASN A 212 -11.36 26.15 -3.91
N GLU A 213 -12.69 26.07 -4.06
CA GLU A 213 -13.38 24.90 -4.61
C GLU A 213 -12.93 24.51 -6.02
N GLY A 214 -12.72 25.48 -6.91
CA GLY A 214 -12.26 25.24 -8.28
C GLY A 214 -10.85 24.65 -8.30
N ASP A 215 -9.95 25.23 -7.52
CA ASP A 215 -8.56 24.75 -7.39
C ASP A 215 -8.52 23.29 -6.90
N TYR A 216 -9.31 22.96 -5.87
CA TYR A 216 -9.38 21.60 -5.35
C TYR A 216 -9.93 20.62 -6.39
N ASN A 217 -10.97 20.99 -7.13
CA ASN A 217 -11.54 20.13 -8.17
C ASN A 217 -10.51 19.81 -9.27
N VAL A 218 -9.73 20.81 -9.70
CA VAL A 218 -8.65 20.60 -10.69
C VAL A 218 -7.61 19.63 -10.17
N VAL A 219 -7.13 19.82 -8.93
CA VAL A 219 -6.14 18.92 -8.31
C VAL A 219 -6.72 17.51 -8.17
N ALA A 220 -7.96 17.38 -7.70
CA ALA A 220 -8.64 16.11 -7.54
C ALA A 220 -8.79 15.36 -8.88
N ASP A 221 -9.20 16.04 -9.95
CA ASP A 221 -9.40 15.46 -11.29
C ASP A 221 -8.09 15.01 -11.97
N ILE A 222 -6.96 15.62 -11.59
CA ILE A 222 -5.64 15.13 -12.01
C ILE A 222 -5.23 13.93 -11.16
N ALA A 223 -5.44 14.00 -9.84
CA ALA A 223 -5.09 12.93 -8.92
C ALA A 223 -5.84 11.63 -9.23
N THR A 224 -7.08 11.70 -9.73
CA THR A 224 -7.87 10.51 -10.10
C THR A 224 -7.22 9.62 -11.15
N ARG A 225 -6.30 10.18 -11.95
CA ARG A 225 -5.60 9.45 -13.03
C ARG A 225 -4.43 8.62 -12.53
N TYR A 226 -3.92 8.92 -11.33
CA TYR A 226 -2.62 8.43 -10.89
C TYR A 226 -2.62 7.78 -9.51
N TYR A 227 -3.59 8.09 -8.65
CA TYR A 227 -3.63 7.63 -7.25
C TYR A 227 -4.87 6.80 -6.98
N SER A 228 -4.75 5.80 -6.11
CA SER A 228 -5.88 5.00 -5.63
C SER A 228 -6.56 5.65 -4.43
N VAL A 229 -5.80 6.37 -3.60
CA VAL A 229 -6.28 7.04 -2.39
C VAL A 229 -5.71 8.45 -2.31
N CYS A 230 -6.59 9.41 -2.06
CA CYS A 230 -6.24 10.80 -1.80
C CYS A 230 -6.69 11.21 -0.40
N LEU A 231 -5.74 11.41 0.51
CA LEU A 231 -5.95 11.95 1.85
C LEU A 231 -5.94 13.48 1.75
N THR A 232 -7.00 14.14 2.20
CA THR A 232 -7.06 15.61 2.18
C THR A 232 -6.89 16.15 3.60
N ASP A 233 -5.76 16.78 3.88
CA ASP A 233 -5.51 17.48 5.14
C ASP A 233 -6.26 18.82 5.12
N CYS A 234 -7.52 18.83 5.57
CA CYS A 234 -8.36 20.00 5.46
C CYS A 234 -7.89 21.10 6.43
N GLY A 235 -8.01 22.39 6.10
CA GLY A 235 -7.76 23.46 7.07
C GLY A 235 -8.64 23.36 8.34
N THR A 236 -8.41 24.24 9.31
CA THR A 236 -9.13 24.23 10.61
C THR A 236 -10.55 24.79 10.55
N GLY A 237 -10.98 25.31 9.40
CA GLY A 237 -12.32 25.86 9.19
C GLY A 237 -13.22 24.95 8.33
N ILE A 238 -14.34 24.52 8.91
CA ILE A 238 -15.38 23.76 8.18
C ILE A 238 -16.20 24.66 7.23
N VAL A 239 -16.07 25.98 7.35
CA VAL A 239 -16.91 26.98 6.64
C VAL A 239 -16.22 27.58 5.41
N HIS A 240 -15.02 27.12 5.04
CA HIS A 240 -14.37 27.60 3.82
C HIS A 240 -15.04 27.01 2.57
N SER A 241 -15.06 27.78 1.48
CA SER A 241 -15.67 27.39 0.19
C SER A 241 -15.16 26.04 -0.32
N VAL A 242 -13.89 25.71 -0.07
CA VAL A 242 -13.27 24.43 -0.45
C VAL A 242 -13.89 23.21 0.25
N MET A 243 -14.47 23.36 1.45
CA MET A 243 -14.97 22.23 2.24
C MET A 243 -16.11 21.50 1.53
N ARG A 244 -17.00 22.25 0.85
CA ARG A 244 -18.08 21.65 0.09
C ARG A 244 -17.54 20.76 -1.03
N ALA A 245 -16.55 21.22 -1.78
CA ALA A 245 -15.91 20.47 -2.86
C ALA A 245 -15.26 19.17 -2.35
N ILE A 246 -14.57 19.27 -1.20
CA ILE A 246 -13.93 18.14 -0.53
C ILE A 246 -14.98 17.10 -0.12
N LEU A 247 -16.03 17.52 0.58
CA LEU A 247 -17.07 16.61 1.08
C LEU A 247 -17.90 15.99 -0.04
N MET A 248 -18.15 16.71 -1.14
CA MET A 248 -18.87 16.17 -2.31
C MET A 248 -18.10 15.06 -3.02
N ARG A 249 -16.77 15.03 -2.91
CA ARG A 249 -15.92 13.96 -3.47
C ARG A 249 -15.60 12.86 -2.47
N ALA A 250 -15.88 13.06 -1.18
CA ALA A 250 -15.45 12.16 -0.12
C ALA A 250 -16.13 10.79 -0.20
N ASN A 251 -15.31 9.74 -0.18
CA ASN A 251 -15.76 8.35 -0.06
C ASN A 251 -15.67 7.85 1.39
N GLY A 252 -14.81 8.47 2.19
CA GLY A 252 -14.66 8.20 3.62
C GLY A 252 -14.27 9.47 4.35
N LEU A 253 -14.32 9.43 5.68
CA LEU A 253 -14.02 10.58 6.51
C LEU A 253 -13.26 10.16 7.75
N VAL A 254 -12.24 10.96 8.12
CA VAL A 254 -11.57 10.86 9.41
C VAL A 254 -11.80 12.15 10.19
N VAL A 255 -12.28 12.04 11.42
CA VAL A 255 -12.41 13.19 12.32
C VAL A 255 -11.37 13.07 13.43
N VAL A 256 -10.54 14.10 13.58
CA VAL A 256 -9.47 14.12 14.57
C VAL A 256 -9.91 14.92 15.78
N SER A 257 -9.90 14.25 16.93
CA SER A 257 -10.22 14.83 18.23
C SER A 257 -9.07 14.57 19.21
N GLY A 258 -8.95 15.43 20.21
CA GLY A 258 -7.94 15.28 21.26
C GLY A 258 -8.48 14.49 22.44
N GLY A 259 -7.66 14.36 23.49
CA GLY A 259 -8.03 13.60 24.69
C GLY A 259 -8.85 14.39 25.72
N SER A 260 -9.12 15.68 25.48
CA SER A 260 -9.87 16.54 26.41
C SER A 260 -11.37 16.60 26.08
N ILE A 261 -12.18 16.97 27.07
CA ILE A 261 -13.64 17.12 26.92
C ILE A 261 -13.97 18.21 25.89
N ASP A 262 -13.25 19.34 25.92
CA ASP A 262 -13.49 20.45 25.00
C ASP A 262 -13.21 20.06 23.54
N GLU A 263 -12.14 19.31 23.30
CA GLU A 263 -11.80 18.81 21.96
C GLU A 263 -12.79 17.73 21.48
N ALA A 264 -13.25 16.87 22.39
CA ALA A 264 -14.30 15.89 22.09
C ALA A 264 -15.62 16.59 21.74
N LYS A 265 -16.01 17.64 22.48
CA LYS A 265 -17.21 18.43 22.21
C LYS A 265 -17.15 19.08 20.83
N LEU A 266 -16.04 19.74 20.49
CA LEU A 266 -15.85 20.38 19.18
C LEU A 266 -15.87 19.39 18.01
N ALA A 267 -15.30 18.20 18.19
CA ALA A 267 -15.40 17.13 17.21
C ALA A 267 -16.83 16.59 17.09
N SER A 268 -17.56 16.46 18.21
CA SER A 268 -18.98 16.08 18.18
C SER A 268 -19.86 17.11 17.48
N GLU A 269 -19.60 18.41 17.67
CA GLU A 269 -20.27 19.49 16.93
C GLU A 269 -19.97 19.44 15.42
N THR A 270 -18.75 19.04 15.04
CA THR A 270 -18.38 18.79 13.64
C THR A 270 -19.22 17.68 13.02
N LEU A 271 -19.37 16.55 13.72
CA LEU A 271 -20.23 15.46 13.27
C LEU A 271 -21.69 15.92 13.14
N THR A 272 -22.20 16.70 14.10
CA THR A 272 -23.57 17.23 14.07
C THR A 272 -23.78 18.17 12.89
N TRP A 273 -22.81 19.03 12.60
CA TRP A 273 -22.85 19.90 11.44
C TRP A 273 -22.89 19.08 10.15
N LEU A 274 -22.04 18.07 10.01
CA LEU A 274 -22.00 17.19 8.83
C LEU A 274 -23.36 16.48 8.61
N GLU A 275 -23.92 15.88 9.66
CA GLU A 275 -25.23 15.23 9.62
C GLU A 275 -26.33 16.21 9.20
N SER A 276 -26.34 17.41 9.80
CA SER A 276 -27.34 18.45 9.51
C SER A 276 -27.23 19.02 8.09
N ASN A 277 -26.08 18.83 7.43
CA ASN A 277 -25.81 19.31 6.07
C ASN A 277 -25.80 18.17 5.03
N GLY A 278 -26.41 17.01 5.35
CA GLY A 278 -26.64 15.94 4.39
C GLY A 278 -25.50 14.91 4.28
N PHE A 279 -24.46 15.00 5.11
CA PHE A 279 -23.35 14.05 5.14
C PHE A 279 -23.50 12.96 6.22
N GLY A 280 -24.75 12.61 6.57
CA GLY A 280 -25.05 11.64 7.64
C GLY A 280 -24.48 10.24 7.39
N GLU A 281 -24.59 9.73 6.16
CA GLU A 281 -24.00 8.43 5.81
C GLU A 281 -22.46 8.48 5.86
N LEU A 282 -21.86 9.58 5.42
CA LEU A 282 -20.41 9.79 5.51
C LEU A 282 -19.94 9.80 6.98
N VAL A 283 -20.71 10.43 7.88
CA VAL A 283 -20.46 10.42 9.33
C VAL A 283 -20.59 9.03 9.91
N LYS A 284 -21.66 8.30 9.60
CA LYS A 284 -21.88 6.93 10.05
C LYS A 284 -20.74 6.01 9.62
N ASN A 285 -20.21 6.24 8.41
CA ASN A 285 -19.09 5.51 7.84
C ASN A 285 -17.72 6.16 8.13
N SER A 286 -17.63 7.11 9.05
CA SER A 286 -16.37 7.77 9.41
C SER A 286 -15.61 7.02 10.50
N VAL A 287 -14.34 7.40 10.68
CA VAL A 287 -13.49 6.95 11.80
C VAL A 287 -13.05 8.16 12.61
N VAL A 288 -13.17 8.10 13.94
CA VAL A 288 -12.62 9.13 14.82
C VAL A 288 -11.22 8.72 15.28
N ALA A 289 -10.23 9.56 15.03
CA ALA A 289 -8.90 9.42 15.59
C ALA A 289 -8.78 10.26 16.87
N LEU A 290 -8.73 9.59 18.03
CA LEU A 290 -8.49 10.22 19.33
C LEU A 290 -7.00 10.36 19.56
N ASN A 291 -6.45 11.53 19.25
CA ASN A 291 -5.03 11.83 19.42
C ASN A 291 -4.75 12.25 20.86
N THR A 292 -4.12 11.37 21.65
CA THR A 292 -3.83 11.62 23.06
C THR A 292 -2.49 12.33 23.24
N ALA A 293 -2.27 13.41 22.50
CA ALA A 293 -0.99 14.13 22.45
C ALA A 293 -0.62 14.87 23.76
N THR A 294 -1.54 14.95 24.72
CA THR A 294 -1.35 15.69 25.98
C THR A 294 -1.24 14.73 27.17
N TYR A 295 -0.09 14.77 27.85
CA TYR A 295 0.12 14.11 29.15
C TYR A 295 -0.89 14.65 30.18
N GLY A 296 -1.57 13.75 30.91
CA GLY A 296 -2.45 14.13 32.04
C GLY A 296 -3.96 14.05 31.77
N THR A 297 -4.39 13.52 30.63
CA THR A 297 -5.80 13.13 30.46
C THR A 297 -6.08 11.89 31.31
N GLN A 298 -7.03 12.00 32.26
CA GLN A 298 -7.45 10.87 33.08
C GLN A 298 -8.02 9.77 32.17
N LEU A 299 -7.46 8.57 32.23
CA LEU A 299 -7.85 7.40 31.41
C LEU A 299 -9.37 7.15 31.41
N VAL A 300 -10.02 7.34 32.55
CA VAL A 300 -11.47 7.14 32.73
C VAL A 300 -12.29 8.03 31.78
N LYS A 301 -11.82 9.24 31.46
CA LYS A 301 -12.53 10.16 30.55
C LYS A 301 -12.37 9.77 29.07
N LEU A 302 -11.28 9.11 28.71
CA LEU A 302 -11.05 8.68 27.32
C LEU A 302 -12.01 7.57 26.91
N ASP A 303 -12.35 6.66 27.83
CA ASP A 303 -13.33 5.60 27.58
C ASP A 303 -14.73 6.19 27.34
N GLU A 304 -15.13 7.20 28.12
CA GLU A 304 -16.40 7.91 27.91
C GLU A 304 -16.45 8.67 26.58
N ILE A 305 -15.36 9.39 26.23
CA ILE A 305 -15.24 10.09 24.94
C ILE A 305 -15.32 9.10 23.78
N GLU A 306 -14.62 7.97 23.87
CA GLU A 306 -14.67 6.92 22.85
C GLU A 306 -16.08 6.33 22.69
N ASN A 307 -16.73 6.01 23.81
CA ASN A 307 -18.09 5.46 23.80
C ASN A 307 -19.08 6.47 23.19
N HIS A 308 -18.93 7.77 23.50
CA HIS A 308 -19.71 8.83 22.87
C HIS A 308 -19.60 8.79 21.35
N PHE A 309 -18.38 8.74 20.79
CA PHE A 309 -18.19 8.70 19.34
C PHE A 309 -18.68 7.41 18.69
N LYS A 310 -18.51 6.25 19.34
CA LYS A 310 -19.00 4.96 18.82
C LYS A 310 -20.52 4.91 18.61
N THR A 311 -21.29 5.80 19.23
CA THR A 311 -22.73 5.90 18.97
C THR A 311 -23.07 6.50 17.59
N ARG A 312 -22.10 7.17 16.94
CA ARG A 312 -22.32 7.95 15.70
C ARG A 312 -21.44 7.52 14.53
N VAL A 313 -20.22 7.05 14.82
CA VAL A 313 -19.23 6.69 13.79
C VAL A 313 -18.96 5.19 13.79
N ARG A 314 -18.46 4.65 12.67
CA ARG A 314 -18.16 3.21 12.53
C ARG A 314 -17.10 2.74 13.52
N ALA A 315 -16.07 3.56 13.75
CA ALA A 315 -14.96 3.16 14.59
C ALA A 315 -14.24 4.36 15.23
N VAL A 316 -13.53 4.08 16.32
CA VAL A 316 -12.68 5.04 17.03
C VAL A 316 -11.32 4.40 17.24
N VAL A 317 -10.24 5.14 17.00
CA VAL A 317 -8.86 4.68 17.22
C VAL A 317 -8.14 5.66 18.12
N ARG A 318 -7.52 5.16 19.19
CA ARG A 318 -6.62 5.94 20.05
C ARG A 318 -5.23 5.99 19.44
N ILE A 319 -4.73 7.19 19.22
CA ILE A 319 -3.35 7.42 18.79
C ILE A 319 -2.56 7.84 20.02
N PRO A 320 -1.65 6.98 20.52
CA PRO A 320 -0.91 7.25 21.75
C PRO A 320 0.07 8.41 21.54
N TYR A 321 0.47 9.02 22.66
CA TYR A 321 1.55 10.00 22.64
C TYR A 321 2.85 9.37 22.12
N ASP A 322 3.50 10.05 21.19
CA ASP A 322 4.81 9.68 20.67
C ASP A 322 5.70 10.92 20.64
N PRO A 323 6.87 10.91 21.33
CA PRO A 323 7.80 12.04 21.33
C PRO A 323 8.23 12.46 19.92
N MET A 324 8.35 11.51 18.99
CA MET A 324 8.77 11.80 17.61
C MET A 324 7.71 12.61 16.85
N LEU A 325 6.43 12.46 17.21
CA LEU A 325 5.33 13.23 16.62
C LEU A 325 5.18 14.61 17.27
N ALA A 326 5.40 14.67 18.59
CA ALA A 326 5.31 15.89 19.40
C ALA A 326 6.39 16.92 19.03
N ALA A 327 7.55 16.47 18.55
CA ALA A 327 8.66 17.32 18.13
C ALA A 327 8.35 18.26 16.95
N GLY A 328 7.24 18.05 16.22
CA GLY A 328 6.87 18.92 15.11
C GLY A 328 7.65 18.67 13.80
N ALA A 329 8.68 17.84 13.83
CA ALA A 329 9.57 17.56 12.70
C ALA A 329 8.98 16.54 11.70
N ALA A 330 9.71 16.32 10.61
CA ALA A 330 9.42 15.28 9.63
C ALA A 330 9.28 13.90 10.29
N VAL A 331 8.15 13.23 10.01
CA VAL A 331 7.80 11.96 10.64
C VAL A 331 8.61 10.84 10.00
N GLN A 332 9.36 10.11 10.83
CA GLN A 332 10.07 8.89 10.43
C GLN A 332 9.31 7.69 10.98
N PHE A 333 8.45 7.10 10.14
CA PHE A 333 7.50 6.06 10.56
C PHE A 333 8.18 4.87 11.27
N ASP A 334 9.36 4.47 10.81
CA ASP A 334 10.16 3.38 11.36
C ASP A 334 10.62 3.64 12.80
N LYS A 335 10.90 4.91 13.14
CA LYS A 335 11.35 5.36 14.47
C LYS A 335 10.24 5.55 15.50
N LEU A 336 8.97 5.51 15.08
CA LEU A 336 7.84 5.61 16.00
C LEU A 336 7.79 4.41 16.95
N HIS A 337 7.19 4.62 18.13
CA HIS A 337 6.94 3.53 19.06
C HIS A 337 6.07 2.44 18.42
N PRO A 338 6.28 1.15 18.76
CA PRO A 338 5.47 0.05 18.22
C PRO A 338 3.96 0.25 18.39
N ALA A 339 3.52 0.84 19.51
CA ALA A 339 2.12 1.14 19.77
C ALA A 339 1.56 2.20 18.80
N THR A 340 2.32 3.26 18.52
CA THR A 340 1.95 4.31 17.55
C THR A 340 1.86 3.75 16.14
N LYS A 341 2.85 2.92 15.73
CA LYS A 341 2.83 2.24 14.42
C LYS A 341 1.62 1.34 14.27
N GLN A 342 1.29 0.59 15.32
CA GLN A 342 0.13 -0.29 15.33
C GLN A 342 -1.16 0.53 15.22
N ALA A 343 -1.33 1.59 16.02
CA ALA A 343 -2.49 2.45 15.98
C ALA A 343 -2.67 3.16 14.61
N ALA A 344 -1.58 3.61 13.98
CA ALA A 344 -1.62 4.18 12.64
C ALA A 344 -2.08 3.16 11.58
N ARG A 345 -1.61 1.90 11.69
CA ARG A 345 -2.03 0.80 10.80
C ARG A 345 -3.47 0.37 11.05
N ASP A 346 -3.92 0.35 12.30
CA ASP A 346 -5.31 0.05 12.66
C ASP A 346 -6.25 1.13 12.13
N LEU A 347 -5.87 2.41 12.24
CA LEU A 347 -6.60 3.52 11.65
C LEU A 347 -6.64 3.42 10.12
N ALA A 348 -5.51 3.16 9.46
CA ALA A 348 -5.47 2.96 8.03
C ALA A 348 -6.39 1.81 7.57
N ALA A 349 -6.35 0.65 8.25
CA ALA A 349 -7.21 -0.47 7.92
C ALA A 349 -8.70 -0.13 8.09
N LEU A 350 -9.07 0.52 9.20
CA LEU A 350 -10.45 0.95 9.43
C LEU A 350 -10.93 1.98 8.41
N VAL A 351 -10.05 2.86 7.94
CA VAL A 351 -10.37 3.79 6.84
C VAL A 351 -10.64 2.98 5.57
N VAL A 352 -9.72 2.10 5.16
CA VAL A 352 -9.87 1.28 3.94
C VAL A 352 -11.12 0.41 3.99
N ASP A 353 -11.44 -0.22 5.12
CA ASP A 353 -12.66 -1.02 5.27
C ASP A 353 -13.93 -0.20 4.97
N GLY A 354 -13.91 1.10 5.29
CA GLY A 354 -15.00 2.01 4.98
C GLY A 354 -15.10 2.42 3.52
N LEU A 355 -14.03 2.25 2.73
CA LEU A 355 -13.99 2.61 1.31
C LEU A 355 -14.41 1.44 0.39
N VAL A 356 -14.42 0.22 0.92
CA VAL A 356 -14.77 -1.02 0.20
C VAL A 356 -16.25 -1.38 0.37
N ALA A 357 -16.87 -0.92 1.47
CA ALA A 357 -18.28 -1.06 1.78
C ALA A 357 -19.14 -0.22 0.83
#